data_AF-A0A3R7QH36-F1
#
_entry.id   AF-A0A3R7QH36-F1
#
_cell.length_a   1.000
_cell.length_b   1.000
_cell.length_c   1.000
_cell.angle_alpha   90.00
_cell.angle_beta   90.00
_cell.angle_gamma   90.00
#
_symmetry.space_group_name_H-M   'P 1'
#
loop_
_entity.id
_entity.type
_entity.pdbx_description
1 polymer ?
#
loop_
_entity_poly.entity_id
_entity_poly.type
_entity_poly.pdbx_seq_one_letter_code
_entity_poly.pdbx_strand_id
1 'polypeptide(L)'
;MFFAELVLMAAGLAHAAIFPPPLDFPRSPPPPRLVQDQHHAPEHLLKAFGLSQPGRGWHAEPPQYMLDLYHRLADASGLTRGPGPYGATVIRAFAEREGSGASTFLFPLTGLEEGEEVLEAEFHFYHSRLPKAQRRLLEDNTYLVEVESTKADERRVVGSQHVAAHSAGWRVFKLGSVVADLQEAHGHPRHSLVAFEVRAMTADGQVLPLGLHHGARGSRQPLLVLFNKQASINDTRNAADFGKITNGLRSRSSVSRCRTYM
;
A
#
# COMPACT_ATOMS: atom_id res chain seq x y z
N MET A 1 86.12 8.76 -54.24
CA MET A 1 84.89 8.78 -55.07
C MET A 1 83.95 9.79 -54.41
N PHE A 2 84.00 11.08 -54.81
CA PHE A 2 83.07 11.73 -55.76
C PHE A 2 81.62 11.72 -55.21
N PHE A 3 80.85 12.79 -54.96
CA PHE A 3 80.81 14.26 -55.22
C PHE A 3 80.12 14.90 -53.98
N ALA A 4 80.56 16.01 -53.36
CA ALA A 4 80.44 17.45 -53.71
C ALA A 4 79.05 18.10 -53.47
N GLU A 5 79.09 19.20 -52.68
CA GLU A 5 78.25 20.43 -52.65
C GLU A 5 76.71 20.34 -52.39
N LEU A 6 76.02 21.28 -51.73
CA LEU A 6 76.21 22.74 -51.59
C LEU A 6 75.38 23.33 -50.38
N VAL A 7 76.05 24.11 -49.51
CA VAL A 7 75.79 25.48 -48.96
C VAL A 7 74.31 25.99 -48.85
N LEU A 8 73.77 26.64 -47.80
CA LEU A 8 74.15 27.90 -47.13
C LEU A 8 73.32 28.19 -45.85
N MET A 9 73.97 28.93 -44.94
CA MET A 9 73.54 29.65 -43.72
C MET A 9 72.13 30.29 -43.66
N ALA A 10 71.55 30.31 -42.45
CA ALA A 10 70.97 31.53 -41.86
C ALA A 10 70.86 31.42 -40.33
N ALA A 11 71.51 32.34 -39.63
CA ALA A 11 71.37 32.60 -38.21
C ALA A 11 70.04 33.32 -37.91
N GLY A 12 69.45 33.13 -36.73
CA GLY A 12 68.30 33.95 -36.34
C GLY A 12 67.66 33.60 -35.00
N LEU A 13 68.11 34.32 -33.96
CA LEU A 13 67.34 34.83 -32.82
C LEU A 13 66.59 33.88 -31.87
N ALA A 14 67.01 33.99 -30.61
CA ALA A 14 66.30 33.59 -29.42
C ALA A 14 64.86 34.10 -29.35
N HIS A 15 63.95 33.24 -28.88
CA HIS A 15 62.80 33.64 -28.09
C HIS A 15 62.60 32.62 -26.97
N ALA A 16 62.78 33.10 -25.74
CA ALA A 16 62.48 32.37 -24.53
C ALA A 16 60.95 32.19 -24.43
N ALA A 17 60.46 30.97 -24.64
CA ALA A 17 59.09 30.61 -24.30
C ALA A 17 59.05 30.23 -22.81
N ILE A 18 58.60 31.18 -22.00
CA ILE A 18 58.21 31.00 -20.61
C ILE A 18 57.02 30.03 -20.61
N PHE A 19 57.23 28.77 -20.26
CA PHE A 19 56.15 27.85 -19.94
C PHE A 19 55.62 28.17 -18.55
N PRO A 20 54.30 28.40 -18.36
CA PRO A 20 53.74 28.48 -17.02
C PRO A 20 53.82 27.11 -16.34
N PRO A 21 53.96 27.05 -15.00
CA PRO A 21 53.91 25.79 -14.27
C PRO A 21 52.54 25.11 -14.45
N PRO A 22 52.46 23.78 -14.38
CA PRO A 22 51.20 23.06 -14.50
C PRO A 22 50.25 23.49 -13.39
N LEU A 23 49.00 23.79 -13.76
CA LEU A 23 47.92 24.08 -12.82
C LEU A 23 47.62 22.84 -11.99
N ASP A 24 47.80 22.94 -10.67
CA ASP A 24 47.32 21.95 -9.72
C ASP A 24 45.79 21.92 -9.75
N PHE A 25 45.23 20.89 -10.38
CA PHE A 25 43.81 20.61 -10.28
C PHE A 25 43.51 20.14 -8.84
N PRO A 26 42.49 20.69 -8.15
CA PRO A 26 42.07 20.15 -6.87
C PRO A 26 41.64 18.70 -7.10
N ARG A 27 42.30 17.76 -6.41
CA ARG A 27 41.90 16.35 -6.39
C ARG A 27 40.41 16.31 -6.02
N SER A 28 39.60 15.71 -6.89
CA SER A 28 38.20 15.44 -6.60
C SER A 28 38.10 14.80 -5.21
N PRO A 29 37.17 15.25 -4.34
CA PRO A 29 36.95 14.54 -3.09
C PRO A 29 36.64 13.08 -3.40
N PRO A 30 37.16 12.13 -2.61
CA PRO A 30 36.79 10.73 -2.78
C PRO A 30 35.26 10.63 -2.73
N PRO A 31 34.63 9.77 -3.57
CA PRO A 31 33.21 9.55 -3.49
C PRO A 31 32.85 9.23 -2.03
N PRO A 32 31.70 9.71 -1.53
CA PRO A 32 31.28 9.42 -0.17
C PRO A 32 31.38 7.91 0.03
N ARG A 33 32.18 7.50 1.01
CA ARG A 33 32.27 6.09 1.41
C ARG A 33 30.85 5.70 1.76
N LEU A 34 30.19 4.98 0.85
CA LEU A 34 28.99 4.22 1.16
C LEU A 34 29.38 3.39 2.36
N VAL A 35 28.74 3.71 3.48
CA VAL A 35 28.90 3.06 4.77
C VAL A 35 28.92 1.56 4.52
N GLN A 36 30.10 0.96 4.66
CA GLN A 36 30.34 -0.48 4.54
C GLN A 36 29.70 -1.15 5.76
N ASP A 37 28.38 -1.24 5.78
CA ASP A 37 27.66 -1.83 6.90
C ASP A 37 26.38 -2.53 6.44
N GLN A 38 26.43 -3.22 5.29
CA GLN A 38 25.32 -4.02 4.77
C GLN A 38 25.75 -5.40 4.23
N HIS A 39 26.74 -6.05 4.84
CA HIS A 39 27.07 -7.45 4.50
C HIS A 39 26.00 -8.47 4.93
N HIS A 40 24.94 -8.04 5.64
CA HIS A 40 23.79 -8.89 6.01
C HIS A 40 22.59 -8.80 5.03
N ALA A 41 22.66 -7.98 3.97
CA ALA A 41 21.51 -7.74 3.09
C ALA A 41 21.01 -8.93 2.24
N PRO A 42 21.86 -9.79 1.63
CA PRO A 42 21.35 -10.78 0.68
C PRO A 42 20.59 -11.92 1.37
N GLU A 43 21.00 -12.32 2.58
CA GLU A 43 20.32 -13.40 3.32
C GLU A 43 18.91 -13.00 3.76
N HIS A 44 18.74 -11.73 4.14
CA HIS A 44 17.43 -11.17 4.51
C HIS A 44 16.48 -11.15 3.31
N LEU A 45 16.98 -10.83 2.11
CA LEU A 45 16.21 -10.86 0.88
C LEU A 45 15.84 -12.31 0.51
N LEU A 46 16.81 -13.22 0.54
CA LEU A 46 16.54 -14.64 0.30
C LEU A 46 15.45 -15.18 1.24
N LYS A 47 15.53 -14.85 2.53
CA LYS A 47 14.50 -15.19 3.52
C LYS A 47 13.14 -14.56 3.20
N ALA A 48 13.11 -13.29 2.81
CA ALA A 48 11.86 -12.60 2.44
C ALA A 48 11.18 -13.25 1.23
N PHE A 49 11.96 -13.73 0.26
CA PHE A 49 11.47 -14.43 -0.93
C PHE A 49 11.30 -15.95 -0.73
N GLY A 50 11.55 -16.48 0.48
CA GLY A 50 11.43 -17.92 0.77
C GLY A 50 12.48 -18.80 0.07
N LEU A 51 13.62 -18.22 -0.31
CA LEU A 51 14.72 -18.90 -0.98
C LEU A 51 15.80 -19.27 0.04
N SER A 52 16.27 -20.52 0.01
CA SER A 52 17.34 -20.99 0.91
C SER A 52 18.75 -20.77 0.35
N GLN A 53 18.87 -20.60 -0.96
CA GLN A 53 20.12 -20.33 -1.68
C GLN A 53 19.80 -19.42 -2.87
N PRO A 54 20.75 -18.58 -3.32
CA PRO A 54 20.63 -17.91 -4.61
C PRO A 54 20.51 -18.98 -5.72
N GLY A 55 19.59 -18.77 -6.68
CA GLY A 55 19.36 -19.72 -7.76
C GLY A 55 20.66 -20.07 -8.50
N ARG A 56 20.87 -21.34 -8.86
CA ARG A 56 22.03 -21.76 -9.65
C ARG A 56 21.66 -21.74 -11.13
N GLY A 57 22.35 -20.92 -11.92
CA GLY A 57 22.07 -20.73 -13.34
C GLY A 57 21.46 -19.35 -13.59
N TRP A 58 22.30 -18.32 -13.57
CA TRP A 58 21.89 -16.98 -13.95
C TRP A 58 22.19 -16.87 -15.43
N HIS A 59 21.18 -16.53 -16.24
CA HIS A 59 21.48 -15.83 -17.47
C HIS A 59 22.24 -14.55 -17.04
N ALA A 60 23.41 -14.31 -17.62
CA ALA A 60 24.24 -13.15 -17.26
C ALA A 60 23.47 -11.83 -17.43
N GLU A 61 22.49 -11.83 -18.32
CA GLU A 61 21.52 -10.75 -18.51
C GLU A 61 20.09 -11.30 -18.41
N PRO A 62 19.16 -10.55 -17.79
CA PRO A 62 17.75 -10.92 -17.79
C PRO A 62 17.20 -10.93 -19.22
N PRO A 63 16.31 -11.88 -19.58
CA PRO A 63 15.66 -11.90 -20.88
C PRO A 63 14.97 -10.56 -21.19
N GLN A 64 14.97 -10.15 -22.47
CA GLN A 64 14.40 -8.87 -22.91
C GLN A 64 12.97 -8.63 -22.41
N TYR A 65 12.15 -9.67 -22.39
CA TYR A 65 10.79 -9.60 -21.86
C TYR A 65 10.72 -9.09 -20.42
N MET A 66 11.65 -9.52 -19.55
CA MET A 66 11.70 -9.08 -18.15
C MET A 66 12.13 -7.61 -18.04
N LEU A 67 13.06 -7.17 -18.88
CA LEU A 67 13.47 -5.76 -18.95
C LEU A 67 12.32 -4.88 -19.41
N ASP A 68 11.59 -5.30 -20.44
CA ASP A 68 10.43 -4.58 -20.97
C ASP A 68 9.30 -4.51 -19.93
N LEU A 69 9.04 -5.60 -19.19
CA LEU A 69 8.10 -5.59 -18.08
C LEU A 69 8.53 -4.62 -16.99
N TYR A 70 9.80 -4.67 -16.58
CA TYR A 70 10.34 -3.79 -15.55
C TYR A 70 10.25 -2.33 -15.96
N HIS A 71 10.66 -1.96 -17.18
CA HIS A 71 10.58 -0.57 -17.65
C HIS A 71 9.15 -0.04 -17.81
N ARG A 72 8.18 -0.91 -18.08
CA ARG A 72 6.76 -0.51 -18.11
C ARG A 72 6.21 -0.30 -16.71
N LEU A 73 6.59 -1.15 -15.77
CA LEU A 73 6.01 -1.17 -14.43
C LEU A 73 6.75 -0.27 -13.45
N ALA A 74 8.06 -0.12 -13.56
CA ALA A 74 8.92 0.58 -12.61
C ALA A 74 9.53 1.85 -13.21
N ASP A 75 9.59 2.91 -12.41
CA ASP A 75 10.27 4.16 -12.72
C ASP A 75 11.79 3.99 -12.64
N ALA A 76 12.53 5.06 -12.93
CA ALA A 76 14.00 5.05 -12.87
C ALA A 76 14.55 4.82 -11.44
N SER A 77 13.70 4.96 -10.41
CA SER A 77 14.04 4.67 -9.01
C SER A 77 13.72 3.22 -8.60
N GLY A 78 13.07 2.45 -9.48
CA GLY A 78 12.64 1.08 -9.22
C GLY A 78 11.30 0.97 -8.48
N LEU A 79 10.58 2.07 -8.30
CA LEU A 79 9.23 2.11 -7.75
C LEU A 79 8.20 1.94 -8.86
N THR A 80 7.06 1.32 -8.56
CA THR A 80 6.03 1.10 -9.57
C THR A 80 5.42 2.42 -10.07
N ARG A 81 5.36 2.63 -11.39
CA ARG A 81 4.83 3.85 -12.05
C ARG A 81 3.32 4.06 -11.89
N GLY A 82 2.58 3.02 -11.52
CA GLY A 82 1.13 3.09 -11.36
C GLY A 82 0.76 3.73 -10.02
N PRO A 83 -0.32 4.54 -9.96
CA PRO A 83 -0.90 4.91 -8.67
C PRO A 83 -1.24 3.63 -7.90
N GLY A 84 -1.01 3.64 -6.59
CA GLY A 84 -1.41 2.54 -5.72
C GLY A 84 -2.90 2.22 -5.87
N PRO A 85 -3.32 1.00 -5.50
CA PRO A 85 -4.73 0.60 -5.56
C PRO A 85 -5.60 1.66 -4.86
N TYR A 86 -6.70 2.03 -5.53
CA TYR A 86 -7.67 3.04 -5.07
C TYR A 86 -7.07 4.44 -4.81
N GLY A 87 -5.85 4.74 -5.28
CA GLY A 87 -5.16 6.00 -4.97
C GLY A 87 -4.72 6.13 -3.51
N ALA A 88 -4.63 5.00 -2.80
CA ALA A 88 -4.22 4.98 -1.41
C ALA A 88 -2.74 5.33 -1.24
N THR A 89 -2.46 6.09 -0.20
CA THR A 89 -1.10 6.44 0.24
C THR A 89 -0.60 5.52 1.34
N VAL A 90 -1.51 4.96 2.12
CA VAL A 90 -1.23 4.08 3.26
C VAL A 90 -2.13 2.85 3.13
N ILE A 91 -1.57 1.66 3.30
CA ILE A 91 -2.32 0.41 3.31
C ILE A 91 -2.10 -0.25 4.67
N ARG A 92 -3.18 -0.56 5.38
CA ARG A 92 -3.14 -1.21 6.69
C ARG A 92 -3.83 -2.56 6.63
N ALA A 93 -3.18 -3.60 7.15
CA ALA A 93 -3.76 -4.93 7.26
C ALA A 93 -4.01 -5.26 8.74
N PHE A 94 -5.24 -5.64 9.05
CA PHE A 94 -5.69 -5.99 10.38
C PHE A 94 -5.94 -7.49 10.46
N ALA A 95 -5.28 -8.11 11.42
CA ALA A 95 -5.43 -9.51 11.77
C ALA A 95 -6.75 -9.76 12.52
N GLU A 96 -7.38 -10.90 12.28
CA GLU A 96 -8.50 -11.37 13.10
C GLU A 96 -8.09 -11.54 14.58
N ARG A 97 -8.96 -11.12 15.50
CA ARG A 97 -8.85 -11.39 16.93
C ARG A 97 -9.23 -12.84 17.25
N GLU A 98 -8.46 -13.50 18.10
CA GLU A 98 -8.76 -14.85 18.59
C GLU A 98 -10.06 -14.88 19.42
N GLY A 99 -10.81 -15.99 19.31
CA GLY A 99 -12.05 -16.22 20.07
C GLY A 99 -13.33 -15.78 19.35
N SER A 100 -13.26 -15.52 18.05
CA SER A 100 -14.41 -15.28 17.19
C SER A 100 -15.24 -16.58 16.99
N GLY A 101 -16.53 -16.43 16.67
CA GLY A 101 -17.41 -17.57 16.38
C GLY A 101 -17.00 -18.29 15.09
N ALA A 102 -17.51 -19.52 14.87
CA ALA A 102 -17.10 -20.37 13.74
C ALA A 102 -17.36 -19.78 12.33
N SER A 103 -18.18 -18.74 12.22
CA SER A 103 -18.48 -18.02 10.98
C SER A 103 -18.36 -16.50 11.14
N THR A 104 -17.85 -16.03 12.28
CA THR A 104 -17.75 -14.61 12.60
C THR A 104 -16.28 -14.24 12.66
N PHE A 105 -15.93 -13.05 12.19
CA PHE A 105 -14.57 -12.53 12.18
C PHE A 105 -14.56 -11.16 12.84
N LEU A 106 -13.62 -10.95 13.76
CA LEU A 106 -13.53 -9.73 14.55
C LEU A 106 -12.19 -9.03 14.30
N PHE A 107 -12.21 -7.78 13.89
CA PHE A 107 -11.03 -7.01 13.51
C PHE A 107 -10.88 -5.76 14.37
N PRO A 108 -9.87 -5.72 15.27
CA PRO A 108 -9.56 -4.52 16.04
C PRO A 108 -8.80 -3.52 15.17
N LEU A 109 -9.31 -2.30 15.04
CA LEU A 109 -8.70 -1.23 14.22
C LEU A 109 -7.71 -0.35 15.00
N THR A 110 -7.04 -0.92 16.00
CA THR A 110 -6.19 -0.18 16.96
C THR A 110 -5.00 0.54 16.35
N GLY A 111 -4.66 0.25 15.10
CA GLY A 111 -3.59 0.90 14.34
C GLY A 111 -4.06 1.94 13.32
N LEU A 112 -5.34 2.34 13.31
CA LEU A 112 -5.84 3.38 12.43
C LEU A 112 -5.64 4.76 13.07
N GLU A 113 -4.90 5.65 12.39
CA GLU A 113 -4.52 6.96 12.93
C GLU A 113 -5.60 8.03 12.71
N GLU A 114 -5.60 9.04 13.57
CA GLU A 114 -6.44 10.22 13.41
C GLU A 114 -5.97 11.04 12.19
N GLY A 115 -6.87 11.30 11.24
CA GLY A 115 -6.55 12.01 9.99
C GLY A 115 -6.27 11.10 8.78
N GLU A 116 -6.37 9.77 8.96
CA GLU A 116 -6.45 8.83 7.84
C GLU A 116 -7.89 8.72 7.34
N GLU A 117 -8.10 8.99 6.06
CA GLU A 117 -9.37 8.75 5.37
C GLU A 117 -9.34 7.35 4.74
N VAL A 118 -10.25 6.47 5.17
CA VAL A 118 -10.41 5.15 4.54
C VAL A 118 -11.07 5.35 3.18
N LEU A 119 -10.43 4.91 2.09
CA LEU A 119 -10.95 5.01 0.71
C LEU A 119 -11.66 3.74 0.28
N GLU A 120 -11.10 2.59 0.63
CA GLU A 120 -11.64 1.27 0.30
C GLU A 120 -11.24 0.26 1.38
N ALA A 121 -12.01 -0.82 1.51
CA ALA A 121 -11.71 -1.93 2.40
C ALA A 121 -11.90 -3.26 1.69
N GLU A 122 -11.02 -4.22 1.98
CA GLU A 122 -11.13 -5.58 1.49
C GLU A 122 -11.04 -6.58 2.63
N PHE A 123 -11.98 -7.53 2.68
CA PHE A 123 -11.95 -8.63 3.63
C PHE A 123 -11.51 -9.91 2.95
N HIS A 124 -10.42 -10.47 3.46
CA HIS A 124 -9.71 -11.62 2.94
C HIS A 124 -9.84 -12.78 3.93
N PHE A 125 -10.36 -13.91 3.49
CA PHE A 125 -10.41 -15.12 4.30
C PHE A 125 -10.15 -16.38 3.47
N TYR A 126 -9.68 -17.42 4.12
CA TYR A 126 -9.44 -18.71 3.48
C TYR A 126 -10.57 -19.68 3.82
N HIS A 127 -11.14 -20.33 2.81
CA HIS A 127 -12.11 -21.39 3.00
C HIS A 127 -11.54 -22.75 2.60
N SER A 128 -11.95 -23.77 3.35
CA SER A 128 -11.73 -25.18 3.01
C SER A 128 -12.69 -25.65 1.93
N ARG A 129 -12.34 -26.78 1.30
CA ARG A 129 -13.21 -27.45 0.33
C ARG A 129 -14.42 -28.01 1.06
N LEU A 130 -15.58 -28.00 0.41
CA LEU A 130 -16.76 -28.64 0.98
C LEU A 130 -16.56 -30.17 1.05
N PRO A 131 -16.97 -30.82 2.15
CA PRO A 131 -17.01 -32.27 2.27
C PRO A 131 -17.77 -32.93 1.12
N LYS A 132 -17.35 -34.13 0.70
CA LYS A 132 -17.98 -34.87 -0.42
C LYS A 132 -19.50 -35.02 -0.26
N ALA A 133 -19.98 -35.25 0.96
CA ALA A 133 -21.41 -35.41 1.25
C ALA A 133 -22.21 -34.14 0.92
N GLN A 134 -21.73 -32.96 1.33
CA GLN A 134 -22.39 -31.69 1.05
C GLN A 134 -22.34 -31.34 -0.43
N ARG A 135 -21.24 -31.64 -1.13
CA ARG A 135 -21.13 -31.37 -2.57
C ARG A 135 -22.16 -32.12 -3.40
N ARG A 136 -22.62 -33.29 -2.94
CA ARG A 136 -23.68 -34.06 -3.62
C ARG A 136 -25.06 -33.41 -3.49
N LEU A 137 -25.23 -32.49 -2.55
CA LEU A 137 -26.47 -31.73 -2.35
C LEU A 137 -26.54 -30.49 -3.26
N LEU A 138 -25.45 -30.15 -3.94
CA LEU A 138 -25.37 -28.99 -4.81
C LEU A 138 -25.63 -29.40 -6.25
N GLU A 139 -26.76 -28.96 -6.81
CA GLU A 139 -27.16 -29.26 -8.19
C GLU A 139 -26.10 -28.81 -9.20
N ASP A 140 -25.62 -27.57 -9.07
CA ASP A 140 -24.63 -26.97 -9.98
C ASP A 140 -23.18 -27.07 -9.49
N ASN A 141 -22.93 -27.83 -8.41
CA ASN A 141 -21.61 -27.92 -7.76
C ASN A 141 -21.03 -26.52 -7.40
N THR A 142 -21.90 -25.55 -7.18
CA THR A 142 -21.61 -24.19 -6.71
C THR A 142 -22.48 -23.84 -5.52
N TYR A 143 -22.02 -22.92 -4.69
CA TYR A 143 -22.76 -22.37 -3.56
C TYR A 143 -22.49 -20.86 -3.48
N LEU A 144 -23.42 -20.11 -2.90
CA LEU A 144 -23.27 -18.68 -2.67
C LEU A 144 -22.58 -18.43 -1.34
N VAL A 145 -21.60 -17.55 -1.33
CA VAL A 145 -20.97 -17.04 -0.11
C VAL A 145 -21.35 -15.58 0.05
N GLU A 146 -21.95 -15.26 1.19
CA GLU A 146 -22.28 -13.90 1.58
C GLU A 146 -21.46 -13.47 2.78
N VAL A 147 -21.02 -12.22 2.76
CA VAL A 147 -20.41 -11.54 3.89
C VAL A 147 -21.39 -10.50 4.38
N GLU A 148 -21.74 -10.57 5.65
CA GLU A 148 -22.57 -9.61 6.34
C GLU A 148 -21.70 -8.78 7.29
N SER A 149 -21.90 -7.47 7.29
CA SER A 149 -21.37 -6.59 8.34
C SER A 149 -22.39 -6.54 9.48
N THR A 150 -21.87 -6.63 10.71
CA THR A 150 -22.65 -6.50 11.94
C THR A 150 -22.26 -5.18 12.60
N LYS A 151 -22.92 -4.08 12.20
CA LYS A 151 -22.74 -2.76 12.82
C LYS A 151 -23.98 -2.47 13.66
N ALA A 152 -23.79 -2.14 14.94
CA ALA A 152 -24.85 -1.63 15.83
C ALA A 152 -26.17 -2.44 15.80
N ASP A 153 -26.07 -3.77 15.82
CA ASP A 153 -27.20 -4.73 15.78
C ASP A 153 -27.95 -4.86 14.45
N GLU A 154 -27.57 -4.13 13.40
CA GLU A 154 -28.09 -4.31 12.04
C GLU A 154 -27.16 -5.22 11.22
N ARG A 155 -27.74 -6.28 10.66
CA ARG A 155 -27.07 -7.16 9.69
C ARG A 155 -27.29 -6.62 8.29
N ARG A 156 -26.20 -6.30 7.61
CA ARG A 156 -26.22 -5.86 6.22
C ARG A 156 -25.31 -6.74 5.37
N VAL A 157 -25.82 -7.30 4.29
CA VAL A 157 -24.98 -7.99 3.29
C VAL A 157 -24.09 -6.95 2.62
N VAL A 158 -22.78 -7.14 2.73
CA VAL A 158 -21.75 -6.23 2.19
C VAL A 158 -21.03 -6.81 0.98
N GLY A 159 -21.16 -8.12 0.75
CA GLY A 159 -20.69 -8.75 -0.48
C GLY A 159 -21.25 -10.15 -0.64
N SER A 160 -21.38 -10.58 -1.90
CA SER A 160 -21.85 -11.91 -2.26
C SER A 160 -21.07 -12.44 -3.47
N GLN A 161 -20.74 -13.74 -3.46
CA GLN A 161 -19.97 -14.38 -4.51
C GLN A 161 -20.33 -15.86 -4.66
N HIS A 162 -20.53 -16.32 -5.89
CA HIS A 162 -20.67 -17.74 -6.19
C HIS A 162 -19.30 -18.44 -6.15
N VAL A 163 -19.25 -19.59 -5.47
CA VAL A 163 -18.05 -20.37 -5.25
C VAL A 163 -18.24 -21.80 -5.72
N ALA A 164 -17.26 -22.32 -6.45
CA ALA A 164 -17.25 -23.72 -6.84
C ALA A 164 -17.01 -24.63 -5.62
N ALA A 165 -17.86 -25.62 -5.43
CA ALA A 165 -17.88 -26.48 -4.26
C ALA A 165 -16.61 -27.31 -4.06
N HIS A 166 -15.92 -27.62 -5.16
CA HIS A 166 -14.66 -28.38 -5.14
C HIS A 166 -13.43 -27.52 -4.82
N SER A 167 -13.58 -26.19 -4.84
CA SER A 167 -12.47 -25.26 -4.62
C SER A 167 -12.19 -25.05 -3.12
N ALA A 168 -10.92 -24.80 -2.80
CA ALA A 168 -10.49 -24.18 -1.56
C ALA A 168 -9.55 -23.06 -1.93
N GLY A 169 -9.51 -22.01 -1.10
CA GLY A 169 -8.63 -20.90 -1.37
C GLY A 169 -9.03 -19.63 -0.65
N TRP A 170 -8.34 -18.58 -1.04
CA TRP A 170 -8.61 -17.23 -0.61
C TRP A 170 -9.84 -16.67 -1.31
N ARG A 171 -10.67 -15.97 -0.54
CA ARG A 171 -11.73 -15.11 -1.04
C ARG A 171 -11.43 -13.69 -0.59
N VAL A 172 -11.73 -12.76 -1.48
CA VAL A 172 -11.53 -11.33 -1.28
C VAL A 172 -12.84 -10.65 -1.60
N PHE A 173 -13.43 -9.99 -0.59
CA PHE A 173 -14.64 -9.20 -0.73
C PHE A 173 -14.30 -7.73 -0.58
N LYS A 174 -14.74 -6.91 -1.53
CA LYS A 174 -14.66 -5.45 -1.42
C LYS A 174 -15.79 -4.96 -0.53
N LEU A 175 -15.48 -4.10 0.42
CA LEU A 175 -16.37 -3.67 1.50
C LEU A 175 -16.69 -2.18 1.41
N GLY A 176 -16.86 -1.64 0.19
CA GLY A 176 -17.06 -0.21 -0.03
C GLY A 176 -18.22 0.40 0.75
N SER A 177 -19.28 -0.35 1.02
CA SER A 177 -20.40 0.10 1.85
C SER A 177 -20.06 0.29 3.33
N VAL A 178 -19.09 -0.47 3.84
CA VAL A 178 -18.59 -0.42 5.23
C VAL A 178 -17.62 0.75 5.41
N VAL A 179 -17.00 1.21 4.32
CA VAL A 179 -16.09 2.37 4.36
C VAL A 179 -16.84 3.62 4.80
N ALA A 180 -18.04 3.87 4.26
CA ALA A 180 -18.88 4.98 4.68
C ALA A 180 -19.23 4.89 6.18
N ASP A 181 -19.49 3.68 6.66
CA ASP A 181 -19.78 3.42 8.07
C ASP A 181 -18.58 3.68 9.00
N LEU A 182 -17.38 3.34 8.53
CA LEU A 182 -16.11 3.58 9.22
C LEU A 182 -15.72 5.06 9.18
N GLN A 183 -16.01 5.72 8.07
CA GLN A 183 -15.88 7.15 7.92
C GLN A 183 -16.80 7.85 8.91
N GLU A 184 -18.13 7.67 8.87
CA GLU A 184 -19.05 8.35 9.80
C GLU A 184 -18.68 8.24 11.30
N ALA A 185 -18.03 7.13 11.71
CA ALA A 185 -17.46 6.95 13.03
C ALA A 185 -16.20 7.81 13.35
N HIS A 186 -15.92 8.85 12.55
CA HIS A 186 -14.76 9.77 12.45
C HIS A 186 -14.16 10.33 13.77
N GLY A 187 -14.67 9.99 14.95
CA GLY A 187 -14.17 10.48 16.23
C GLY A 187 -13.04 9.64 16.84
N HIS A 188 -13.15 8.30 16.88
CA HIS A 188 -12.25 7.47 17.70
C HIS A 188 -12.04 6.04 17.15
N PRO A 189 -11.24 5.89 16.07
CA PRO A 189 -10.93 4.57 15.51
C PRO A 189 -9.99 3.72 16.38
N ARG A 190 -9.29 4.32 17.36
CA ARG A 190 -8.28 3.64 18.21
C ARG A 190 -8.80 2.42 18.98
N HIS A 191 -10.11 2.29 19.14
CA HIS A 191 -10.75 1.14 19.81
C HIS A 191 -11.91 0.53 19.02
N SER A 192 -12.09 0.87 17.74
CA SER A 192 -13.19 0.30 16.97
C SER A 192 -12.92 -1.18 16.67
N LEU A 193 -13.97 -1.99 16.85
CA LEU A 193 -14.00 -3.40 16.51
C LEU A 193 -15.01 -3.57 15.38
N VAL A 194 -14.59 -4.16 14.27
CA VAL A 194 -15.48 -4.47 13.15
C VAL A 194 -15.73 -5.97 13.12
N ALA A 195 -16.97 -6.36 12.87
CA ALA A 195 -17.40 -7.73 12.88
C ALA A 195 -18.06 -8.12 11.55
N PHE A 196 -17.56 -9.20 10.94
CA PHE A 196 -18.12 -9.76 9.71
C PHE A 196 -18.62 -11.19 9.96
N GLU A 197 -19.78 -11.53 9.43
CA GLU A 197 -20.32 -12.87 9.44
C GLU A 197 -20.28 -13.44 8.01
N VAL A 198 -19.73 -14.64 7.84
CA VAL A 198 -19.64 -15.32 6.55
C VAL A 198 -20.66 -16.45 6.51
N ARG A 199 -21.54 -16.41 5.53
CA ARG A 199 -22.57 -17.43 5.32
C ARG A 199 -22.35 -18.09 3.97
N ALA A 200 -22.44 -19.41 3.97
CA ALA A 200 -22.51 -20.18 2.73
C ALA A 200 -23.93 -20.71 2.59
N MET A 201 -24.49 -20.64 1.39
CA MET A 201 -25.84 -21.14 1.10
C MET A 201 -25.92 -21.81 -0.26
N THR A 202 -26.82 -22.77 -0.38
CA THR A 202 -27.19 -23.41 -1.65
C THR A 202 -28.02 -22.44 -2.52
N ALA A 203 -28.30 -22.83 -3.77
CA ALA A 203 -29.17 -22.05 -4.66
C ALA A 203 -30.61 -21.92 -4.14
N ASP A 204 -31.09 -22.92 -3.38
CA ASP A 204 -32.38 -22.93 -2.68
C ASP A 204 -32.35 -22.21 -1.32
N GLY A 205 -31.22 -21.59 -0.95
CA GLY A 205 -31.09 -20.77 0.26
C GLY A 205 -30.84 -21.55 1.55
N GLN A 206 -30.54 -22.85 1.47
CA GLN A 206 -30.15 -23.63 2.66
C GLN A 206 -28.73 -23.26 3.09
N VAL A 207 -28.57 -22.97 4.38
CA VAL A 207 -27.27 -22.65 4.97
C VAL A 207 -26.38 -23.89 5.00
N LEU A 208 -25.17 -23.73 4.48
CA LEU A 208 -24.12 -24.75 4.44
C LEU A 208 -23.04 -24.40 5.47
N PRO A 209 -22.61 -25.35 6.31
CA PRO A 209 -21.47 -25.13 7.17
C PRO A 209 -20.20 -25.11 6.33
N LEU A 210 -19.52 -23.96 6.32
CA LEU A 210 -18.27 -23.75 5.60
C LEU A 210 -17.08 -23.91 6.55
N GLY A 211 -16.08 -24.69 6.15
CA GLY A 211 -14.83 -24.80 6.92
C GLY A 211 -14.00 -23.53 6.77
N LEU A 212 -14.12 -22.63 7.73
CA LEU A 212 -13.40 -21.36 7.76
C LEU A 212 -12.16 -21.46 8.64
N HIS A 213 -11.09 -20.79 8.23
CA HIS A 213 -9.87 -20.72 9.02
C HIS A 213 -9.90 -19.48 9.92
N HIS A 214 -9.64 -19.69 11.20
CA HIS A 214 -9.55 -18.64 12.21
C HIS A 214 -8.16 -18.61 12.85
N GLY A 215 -7.86 -17.49 13.50
CA GLY A 215 -6.76 -17.40 14.47
C GLY A 215 -5.51 -16.68 13.95
N ALA A 216 -4.75 -16.13 14.90
CA ALA A 216 -3.73 -15.12 14.61
C ALA A 216 -2.37 -15.65 14.12
N ARG A 217 -2.25 -16.96 13.93
CA ARG A 217 -0.96 -17.63 13.68
C ARG A 217 -1.10 -18.63 12.55
N GLY A 218 -0.80 -18.18 11.33
CA GLY A 218 -0.67 -19.08 10.19
C GLY A 218 -0.84 -18.38 8.84
N SER A 219 -0.43 -19.05 7.77
CA SER A 219 -0.52 -18.53 6.39
C SER A 219 -1.94 -18.45 5.82
N ARG A 220 -2.98 -18.67 6.64
CA ARG A 220 -4.41 -18.67 6.25
C ARG A 220 -5.26 -17.82 7.20
N GLN A 221 -4.60 -16.96 7.98
CA GLN A 221 -5.22 -16.05 8.89
C GLN A 221 -6.10 -15.04 8.12
N PRO A 222 -7.35 -14.81 8.54
CA PRO A 222 -8.20 -13.78 7.94
C PRO A 222 -7.62 -12.38 8.14
N LEU A 223 -7.74 -11.55 7.12
CA LEU A 223 -7.20 -10.19 7.09
C LEU A 223 -8.28 -9.21 6.62
N LEU A 224 -8.35 -8.06 7.30
CA LEU A 224 -9.06 -6.88 6.81
C LEU A 224 -8.02 -5.88 6.32
N VAL A 225 -8.03 -5.58 5.03
CA VAL A 225 -7.11 -4.64 4.40
C VAL A 225 -7.83 -3.32 4.16
N LEU A 226 -7.32 -2.24 4.73
CA LEU A 226 -7.82 -0.89 4.53
C LEU A 226 -6.87 -0.11 3.63
N PHE A 227 -7.43 0.57 2.64
CA PHE A 227 -6.74 1.44 1.70
C PHE A 227 -7.03 2.88 2.08
N ASN A 228 -6.03 3.59 2.61
CA ASN A 228 -6.21 4.88 3.25
C ASN A 228 -5.47 6.00 2.53
N LYS A 229 -6.01 7.21 2.64
CA LYS A 229 -5.37 8.45 2.25
C LYS A 229 -4.97 9.23 3.50
N GLN A 230 -3.69 9.57 3.60
CA GLN A 230 -3.23 10.47 4.64
C GLN A 230 -3.64 11.89 4.27
N ALA A 231 -4.30 12.60 5.19
CA ALA A 231 -4.57 14.02 5.02
C ALA A 231 -3.23 14.76 4.86
N SER A 232 -3.08 15.52 3.77
CA SER A 232 -1.88 16.34 3.58
C SER A 232 -1.91 17.47 4.62
N ILE A 233 -0.76 17.79 5.22
CA ILE A 233 -0.62 18.91 6.19
C ILE A 233 -1.07 20.26 5.58
N ASN A 234 -1.15 20.36 4.25
CA ASN A 234 -1.62 21.56 3.57
C ASN A 234 -3.15 21.64 3.45
N ASP A 235 -3.88 20.51 3.46
CA ASP A 235 -5.35 20.51 3.41
C ASP A 235 -5.97 20.99 4.72
N THR A 236 -5.34 20.70 5.86
CA THR A 236 -5.80 21.15 7.18
C THR A 236 -5.61 22.66 7.41
N ARG A 237 -4.62 23.29 6.75
CA ARG A 237 -4.46 24.75 6.79
C ARG A 237 -5.61 25.49 6.11
N ASN A 238 -6.12 24.96 4.99
CA ASN A 238 -7.23 25.57 4.26
C ASN A 238 -8.58 25.37 4.98
N ALA A 239 -8.78 24.21 5.64
CA ALA A 239 -9.98 23.96 6.43
C ALA A 239 -10.07 24.85 7.68
N ALA A 240 -8.94 25.12 8.35
CA ALA A 240 -8.88 26.01 9.51
C ALA A 240 -9.08 27.51 9.16
N ASP A 241 -8.83 27.90 7.91
CA ASP A 241 -8.99 29.29 7.47
C ASP A 241 -10.44 29.61 7.06
N PHE A 242 -11.17 28.66 6.47
CA PHE A 242 -12.59 28.85 6.15
C PHE A 242 -13.52 28.91 7.38
N GLY A 243 -13.16 28.24 8.48
CA GLY A 243 -13.91 28.32 9.75
C GLY A 243 -13.78 29.66 10.49
N LYS A 244 -12.82 30.51 10.11
CA LYS A 244 -12.62 31.85 10.72
C LYS A 244 -13.38 32.95 9.99
N ILE A 245 -13.76 32.76 8.74
CA ILE A 245 -14.44 33.80 7.94
C ILE A 245 -15.95 33.86 8.28
N THR A 246 -16.57 32.78 8.73
CA THR A 246 -18.02 32.73 8.98
C THR A 246 -18.44 33.21 10.39
N ASN A 247 -17.52 33.26 11.35
CA ASN A 247 -17.80 33.71 12.73
C ASN A 247 -17.54 35.22 12.96
N GLY A 248 -17.14 35.97 11.93
CA GLY A 248 -16.85 37.41 12.02
C GLY A 248 -18.04 38.35 11.76
N LEU A 249 -19.17 37.87 11.22
CA LEU A 249 -20.35 38.70 10.94
C LEU A 249 -21.52 38.41 11.89
N ARG A 250 -21.30 38.51 13.20
CA ARG A 250 -22.42 38.66 14.15
C ARG A 250 -22.03 39.40 15.42
N SER A 251 -21.72 40.69 15.30
CA SER A 251 -21.94 41.66 16.40
C SER A 251 -21.90 43.08 15.88
N ARG A 252 -23.08 43.70 15.71
CA ARG A 252 -23.31 45.15 15.93
C ARG A 252 -24.80 45.48 15.73
N SER A 253 -25.56 45.39 16.80
CA SER A 253 -26.69 46.30 17.05
C SER A 253 -26.90 46.40 18.56
N SER A 254 -26.16 47.32 19.15
CA SER A 254 -26.48 47.92 20.44
C SER A 254 -27.71 48.82 20.23
N VAL A 255 -28.82 48.50 20.89
CA VAL A 255 -29.97 49.40 21.02
C VAL A 255 -30.05 49.80 22.49
N SER A 256 -29.53 50.98 22.79
CA SER A 256 -29.75 51.70 24.03
C SER A 256 -31.21 52.19 24.08
N ARG A 257 -31.97 51.78 25.10
CA ARG A 257 -33.21 52.47 25.49
C ARG A 257 -32.96 53.32 26.72
N CYS A 258 -33.01 54.63 26.53
CA CYS A 258 -33.10 55.61 27.61
C CYS A 258 -34.50 55.56 28.25
N ARG A 259 -34.50 55.61 29.59
CA ARG A 259 -35.64 55.99 30.44
C ARG A 259 -35.93 57.49 30.23
N THR A 260 -37.20 57.85 30.09
CA THR A 260 -37.69 59.20 30.37
C THR A 260 -38.83 59.09 31.37
N TYR A 261 -38.75 59.90 32.42
CA TYR A 261 -39.78 60.08 33.44
C TYR A 261 -40.90 60.99 32.91
N MET A 262 -42.16 60.60 33.14
CA MET A 262 -43.18 61.38 33.86
C MET A 262 -44.35 60.48 34.21
#